data_AF-A0A2V8L9B2-F1
#
_entry.id   AF-A0A2V8L9B2-F1
#
_cell.length_a   1.000
_cell.length_b   1.000
_cell.length_c   1.000
_cell.angle_alpha   90.00
_cell.angle_beta   90.00
_cell.angle_gamma   90.00
#
_symmetry.space_group_name_H-M   'P 1'
#
loop_
_entity.id
_entity.type
_entity.pdbx_description
1 polymer ?
#
loop_
_entity_poly.entity_id
_entity_poly.type
_entity_poly.pdbx_seq_one_letter_code
_entity_poly.pdbx_strand_id
1 'polypeptide(L)'
;MGFFLAAGIGFTSTSLAQSGTGVFINQREIDMQQVAALRVVYGMAPPPGQYWYDSRSGLYGYWGYEAAGYIRPGHNFGPVSPRASRGNTGIYLNGREINITEALFFKRLFSVVYQGHFWLDGFTRNLGFEGSPVPIANVVAAVQRSQRYGAGGEYHWRDGSSAVVSSEGNCTFAAIPGAPVYSTPGCD
;
A
#
# COMPACT_ATOMS: atom_id res chain seq x y z
N MET A 1 49.33 21.73 50.68
CA MET A 1 48.97 22.39 49.40
C MET A 1 48.74 21.32 48.36
N GLY A 2 47.57 21.29 47.72
CA GLY A 2 47.29 20.39 46.60
C GLY A 2 45.84 19.92 46.51
N PHE A 3 44.90 20.86 46.29
CA PHE A 3 43.55 20.57 45.79
C PHE A 3 43.64 20.10 44.34
N PHE A 4 42.96 19.02 43.96
CA PHE A 4 42.58 18.79 42.56
C PHE A 4 41.09 18.45 42.47
N LEU A 5 40.34 19.40 41.93
CA LEU A 5 38.95 19.29 41.47
C LEU A 5 38.91 18.43 40.19
N ALA A 6 38.09 17.38 40.19
CA ALA A 6 37.69 16.71 38.95
C ALA A 6 36.39 17.37 38.45
N ALA A 7 36.52 18.20 37.41
CA ALA A 7 35.38 18.78 36.71
C ALA A 7 34.76 17.73 35.76
N GLY A 8 33.46 17.49 35.92
CA GLY A 8 32.69 16.61 35.06
C GLY A 8 32.52 17.20 33.66
N ILE A 9 32.75 16.39 32.64
CA ILE A 9 32.38 16.71 31.25
C ILE A 9 31.07 15.98 30.98
N GLY A 10 29.96 16.72 31.07
CA GLY A 10 28.67 16.26 30.57
C GLY A 10 28.70 16.26 29.04
N PHE A 11 28.57 15.08 28.43
CA PHE A 11 28.25 14.98 27.02
C PHE A 11 26.74 15.26 26.86
N THR A 12 26.39 16.51 26.58
CA THR A 12 25.04 16.83 26.08
C THR A 12 24.97 16.43 24.61
N SER A 13 24.47 15.24 24.34
CA SER A 13 24.09 14.81 22.98
C SER A 13 22.92 15.67 22.51
N THR A 14 23.20 16.74 21.79
CA THR A 14 22.16 17.51 21.08
C THR A 14 21.64 16.64 19.94
N SER A 15 20.46 16.05 20.08
CA SER A 15 19.79 15.40 18.95
C SER A 15 19.42 16.49 17.95
N LEU A 16 19.94 16.40 16.73
CA LEU A 16 19.48 17.23 15.62
C LEU A 16 18.01 16.91 15.38
N ALA A 17 17.14 17.90 15.56
CA ALA A 17 15.72 17.79 15.26
C ALA A 17 15.55 17.28 13.83
N GLN A 18 14.98 16.09 13.68
CA GLN A 18 14.71 15.50 12.37
C GLN A 18 13.72 16.40 11.63
N SER A 19 14.24 17.20 10.69
CA SER A 19 13.47 18.19 9.95
C SER A 19 12.81 17.53 8.76
N GLY A 20 11.61 17.00 8.96
CA GLY A 20 10.85 16.25 7.97
C GLY A 20 9.62 15.59 8.57
N THR A 21 8.67 15.18 7.73
CA THR A 21 7.52 14.39 8.19
C THR A 21 7.93 12.96 8.54
N GLY A 22 9.08 12.51 8.02
CA GLY A 22 9.57 11.13 8.15
C GLY A 22 8.72 10.14 7.36
N VAL A 23 7.75 10.60 6.58
CA VAL A 23 6.87 9.77 5.75
C VAL A 23 7.29 9.92 4.30
N PHE A 24 7.73 8.82 3.71
CA PHE A 24 8.14 8.76 2.31
C PHE A 24 7.13 7.94 1.51
N ILE A 25 6.55 8.53 0.47
CA ILE A 25 5.67 7.83 -0.47
C ILE A 25 6.28 7.94 -1.86
N ASN A 26 6.46 6.80 -2.53
CA ASN A 26 7.09 6.73 -3.85
C ASN A 26 8.49 7.39 -3.87
N GLN A 27 9.28 7.12 -2.81
CA GLN A 27 10.64 7.65 -2.58
C GLN A 27 10.71 9.18 -2.43
N ARG A 28 9.58 9.84 -2.21
CA ARG A 28 9.50 11.29 -1.93
C ARG A 28 8.96 11.49 -0.53
N GLU A 29 9.60 12.36 0.24
CA GLU A 29 9.03 12.78 1.51
C GLU A 29 7.78 13.63 1.23
N ILE A 30 6.66 13.27 1.87
CA ILE A 30 5.44 14.07 1.76
C ILE A 30 5.51 15.28 2.67
N ASP A 31 4.93 16.40 2.23
CA ASP A 31 4.92 17.62 3.02
C ASP A 31 3.82 17.62 4.09
N MET A 32 3.86 18.62 4.99
CA MET A 32 2.90 18.76 6.07
C MET A 32 1.46 19.00 5.57
N GLN A 33 1.27 19.61 4.39
CA GLN A 33 -0.06 19.82 3.81
C GLN A 33 -0.64 18.51 3.30
N GLN A 34 0.17 17.66 2.67
CA GLN A 34 -0.20 16.32 2.25
C GLN A 34 -0.53 15.43 3.44
N VAL A 35 0.26 15.48 4.53
CA VAL A 35 -0.05 14.79 5.79
C VAL A 35 -1.38 15.27 6.38
N ALA A 36 -1.61 16.59 6.43
CA ALA A 36 -2.85 17.16 6.92
C ALA A 36 -4.05 16.75 6.07
N ALA A 37 -3.91 16.75 4.74
CA ALA A 37 -4.95 16.30 3.81
C ALA A 37 -5.30 14.82 4.03
N LEU A 38 -4.30 13.95 4.19
CA LEU A 38 -4.51 12.55 4.54
C LEU A 38 -5.25 12.42 5.88
N ARG A 39 -4.88 13.21 6.88
CA ARG A 39 -5.55 13.19 8.19
C ARG A 39 -7.00 13.66 8.13
N VAL A 40 -7.30 14.67 7.32
CA VAL A 40 -8.69 15.14 7.12
C VAL A 40 -9.52 14.06 6.43
N VAL A 41 -8.97 13.39 5.41
CA VAL A 41 -9.70 12.38 4.63
C VAL A 41 -9.85 11.06 5.38
N TYR A 42 -8.83 10.65 6.14
CA TYR A 42 -8.74 9.31 6.74
C TYR A 42 -8.77 9.30 8.27
N GLY A 43 -8.89 10.45 8.92
CA GLY A 43 -8.84 10.59 10.38
C GLY A 43 -7.45 10.44 11.01
N MET A 44 -6.45 10.01 10.23
CA MET A 44 -5.09 9.77 10.70
C MET A 44 -4.01 10.15 9.68
N ALA A 45 -2.82 10.43 10.19
CA ALA A 45 -1.62 10.54 9.38
C ALA A 45 -0.92 9.17 9.32
N PRO A 46 -0.33 8.79 8.17
CA PRO A 46 0.54 7.61 8.09
C PRO A 46 1.72 7.76 9.06
N PRO A 47 2.14 6.69 9.75
CA PRO A 47 3.33 6.75 10.59
C PRO A 47 4.60 6.95 9.74
N PRO A 48 5.67 7.55 10.30
CA PRO A 48 6.95 7.67 9.62
C PRO A 48 7.43 6.32 9.06
N GLY A 49 7.91 6.32 7.82
CA GLY A 49 8.25 5.11 7.09
C GLY A 49 8.40 5.31 5.59
N GLN A 50 8.72 4.23 4.88
CA GLN A 50 8.83 4.20 3.42
C GLN A 50 7.71 3.37 2.82
N TYR A 51 6.92 4.01 1.97
CA TYR A 51 5.74 3.46 1.35
C TYR A 51 5.78 3.67 -0.16
N TRP A 52 4.95 2.91 -0.86
CA TRP A 52 4.57 3.20 -2.23
C TRP A 52 3.06 3.35 -2.32
N TYR A 53 2.63 4.13 -3.30
CA TYR A 53 1.23 4.37 -3.59
C TYR A 53 1.02 4.47 -5.09
N ASP A 54 0.06 3.72 -5.61
CA ASP A 54 -0.37 3.80 -7.00
C ASP A 54 -1.61 4.69 -7.10
N SER A 55 -1.46 5.84 -7.76
CA SER A 55 -2.53 6.83 -7.88
C SER A 55 -3.71 6.38 -8.72
N ARG A 56 -3.53 5.44 -9.65
CA ARG A 56 -4.61 4.95 -10.51
C ARG A 56 -5.42 3.87 -9.82
N SER A 57 -4.74 2.91 -9.18
CA SER A 57 -5.43 1.81 -8.50
C SER A 57 -5.84 2.14 -7.06
N GLY A 58 -5.23 3.13 -6.41
CA GLY A 58 -5.41 3.40 -4.98
C GLY A 58 -4.69 2.40 -4.06
N LEU A 59 -3.96 1.43 -4.63
CA LEU A 59 -3.20 0.46 -3.84
C LEU A 59 -1.98 1.12 -3.18
N TYR A 60 -1.63 0.64 -1.99
CA TYR A 60 -0.43 1.05 -1.28
C TYR A 60 0.19 -0.11 -0.52
N GLY A 61 1.44 0.07 -0.13
CA GLY A 61 2.18 -0.86 0.70
C GLY A 61 3.49 -0.26 1.19
N TYR A 62 4.20 -1.01 2.01
CA TYR A 62 5.57 -0.67 2.38
C TYR A 62 6.50 -0.80 1.18
N TRP A 63 7.50 0.07 1.12
CA TRP A 63 8.52 0.00 0.08
C TRP A 63 9.22 -1.36 0.10
N GLY A 64 9.17 -2.05 -1.04
CA GLY A 64 9.73 -3.37 -1.26
C GLY A 64 8.83 -4.55 -0.91
N TYR A 65 7.56 -4.30 -0.59
CA TYR A 65 6.56 -5.31 -0.27
C TYR A 65 5.35 -5.23 -1.20
N GLU A 66 4.52 -6.27 -1.19
CA GLU A 66 3.23 -6.34 -1.86
C GLU A 66 2.24 -5.27 -1.37
N ALA A 67 1.08 -5.20 -2.03
CA ALA A 67 -0.01 -4.35 -1.60
C ALA A 67 -0.46 -4.73 -0.18
N ALA A 68 -0.42 -3.77 0.74
CA ALA A 68 -0.92 -3.92 2.10
C ALA A 68 -2.38 -3.48 2.23
N GLY A 69 -2.85 -2.64 1.30
CA GLY A 69 -4.22 -2.17 1.31
C GLY A 69 -4.56 -1.27 0.14
N TYR A 70 -5.70 -0.59 0.28
CA TYR A 70 -6.23 0.35 -0.69
C TYR A 70 -6.75 1.59 0.03
N ILE A 71 -6.44 2.77 -0.52
CA ILE A 71 -7.07 4.03 -0.17
C ILE A 71 -7.68 4.67 -1.43
N ARG A 72 -8.34 5.81 -1.27
CA ARG A 72 -9.02 6.51 -2.38
C ARG A 72 -8.02 6.81 -3.52
N PRO A 73 -8.29 6.38 -4.77
CA PRO A 73 -7.45 6.68 -5.91
C PRO A 73 -7.38 8.19 -6.17
N GLY A 74 -6.32 8.61 -6.86
CA GLY A 74 -6.14 9.99 -7.30
C GLY A 74 -5.31 10.88 -6.37
N HIS A 75 -4.80 10.38 -5.23
CA HIS A 75 -3.79 11.16 -4.48
C HIS A 75 -2.54 11.40 -5.30
N ASN A 76 -2.04 12.64 -5.27
CA ASN A 76 -0.85 13.03 -6.01
C ASN A 76 0.39 12.90 -5.12
N PHE A 77 0.93 11.69 -5.03
CA PHE A 77 2.25 11.43 -4.45
C PHE A 77 3.32 11.23 -5.53
N GLY A 78 3.03 11.60 -6.78
CA GLY A 78 3.84 11.33 -7.98
C GLY A 78 3.81 9.86 -8.43
N PRO A 79 4.52 9.50 -9.52
CA PRO A 79 4.47 8.16 -10.10
C PRO A 79 5.04 7.10 -9.16
N VAL A 80 4.44 5.91 -9.19
CA VAL A 80 4.94 4.72 -8.50
C VAL A 80 6.12 4.14 -9.29
N SER A 81 7.15 3.67 -8.58
CA SER A 81 8.32 3.07 -9.22
C SER A 81 8.03 1.62 -9.64
N PRO A 82 8.59 1.15 -10.77
CA PRO A 82 8.61 -0.28 -11.10
C PRO A 82 9.17 -1.16 -9.98
N ARG A 83 10.12 -0.64 -9.19
CA ARG A 83 10.77 -1.38 -8.09
C ARG A 83 10.07 -1.27 -6.74
N ALA A 84 8.92 -0.58 -6.68
CA ALA A 84 8.25 -0.26 -5.43
C ALA A 84 7.88 -1.50 -4.59
N SER A 85 7.65 -2.66 -5.22
CA SER A 85 7.34 -3.92 -4.52
C SER A 85 8.42 -4.99 -4.65
N ARG A 86 9.62 -4.63 -5.11
CA ARG A 86 10.70 -5.57 -5.43
C ARG A 86 10.21 -6.74 -6.30
N GLY A 87 9.35 -6.42 -7.28
CA GLY A 87 8.85 -7.39 -8.24
C GLY A 87 9.98 -8.06 -9.02
N ASN A 88 9.72 -9.30 -9.41
CA ASN A 88 10.62 -10.15 -10.19
C ASN A 88 9.84 -11.09 -11.12
N THR A 89 8.64 -10.67 -11.51
CA THR A 89 7.66 -11.52 -12.19
C THR A 89 7.54 -11.21 -13.67
N GLY A 90 8.02 -10.04 -14.11
CA GLY A 90 7.75 -9.51 -15.45
C GLY A 90 6.29 -9.09 -15.66
N ILE A 91 5.51 -8.97 -14.58
CA ILE A 91 4.13 -8.50 -14.60
C ILE A 91 4.11 -7.09 -14.01
N TYR A 92 3.67 -6.13 -14.81
CA TYR A 92 3.57 -4.73 -14.44
C TYR A 92 2.11 -4.33 -14.29
N LEU A 93 1.79 -3.71 -13.16
CA LEU A 93 0.49 -3.14 -12.86
C LEU A 93 0.63 -1.64 -12.67
N ASN A 94 0.06 -0.85 -13.59
CA ASN A 94 0.18 0.61 -13.61
C ASN A 94 1.65 1.07 -13.52
N GLY A 95 2.54 0.40 -14.24
CA GLY A 95 3.98 0.66 -14.21
C GLY A 95 4.76 0.13 -12.99
N ARG A 96 4.11 -0.45 -11.97
CA ARG A 96 4.78 -1.14 -10.85
C ARG A 96 4.97 -2.62 -11.15
N GLU A 97 6.16 -3.17 -10.98
CA GLU A 97 6.35 -4.62 -11.08
C GLU A 97 5.85 -5.30 -9.80
N ILE A 98 4.89 -6.21 -9.95
CA ILE A 98 4.33 -6.94 -8.82
C ILE A 98 5.24 -8.10 -8.40
N ASN A 99 5.20 -8.45 -7.12
CA ASN A 99 5.95 -9.57 -6.60
C ASN A 99 5.22 -10.91 -6.80
N ILE A 100 5.89 -12.01 -6.42
CA ILE A 100 5.34 -13.36 -6.59
C ILE A 100 4.05 -13.58 -5.78
N THR A 101 3.92 -12.95 -4.61
CA THR A 101 2.73 -13.06 -3.76
C THR A 101 1.50 -12.47 -4.47
N GLU A 102 1.64 -11.27 -5.05
CA GLU A 102 0.60 -10.63 -5.84
C GLU A 102 0.29 -11.41 -7.12
N ALA A 103 1.31 -11.93 -7.81
CA ALA A 103 1.12 -12.72 -9.03
C ALA A 103 0.34 -14.02 -8.75
N LEU A 104 0.62 -14.71 -7.62
CA LEU A 104 -0.12 -15.89 -7.20
C LEU A 104 -1.58 -15.56 -6.86
N PHE A 105 -1.84 -14.40 -6.27
CA PHE A 105 -3.20 -13.92 -6.03
C PHE A 105 -3.96 -13.72 -7.36
N PHE A 106 -3.37 -13.00 -8.32
CA PHE A 106 -3.99 -12.82 -9.64
C PHE A 106 -4.19 -14.14 -10.39
N LYS A 107 -3.27 -15.10 -10.22
CA LYS A 107 -3.41 -16.45 -10.80
C LYS A 107 -4.62 -17.18 -10.25
N ARG A 108 -4.94 -17.03 -8.96
CA ARG A 108 -6.15 -17.61 -8.37
C ARG A 108 -7.43 -16.96 -8.88
N LEU A 109 -7.41 -15.65 -9.12
CA LEU A 109 -8.59 -14.90 -9.57
C LEU A 109 -8.93 -15.11 -11.04
N PHE A 110 -7.91 -15.19 -11.90
CA PHE A 110 -8.08 -15.19 -13.35
C PHE A 110 -7.65 -16.50 -14.02
N SER A 111 -7.22 -17.49 -13.23
CA SER A 111 -6.70 -18.81 -13.65
C SER A 111 -5.44 -18.77 -14.52
N VAL A 112 -5.10 -17.62 -15.10
CA VAL A 112 -3.92 -17.38 -15.93
C VAL A 112 -3.37 -16.00 -15.61
N VAL A 113 -2.05 -15.88 -15.53
CA VAL A 113 -1.36 -14.58 -15.45
C VAL A 113 -0.29 -14.57 -16.53
N TYR A 114 -0.42 -13.65 -17.47
CA TYR A 114 0.57 -13.43 -18.51
C TYR A 114 1.57 -12.39 -18.02
N GLN A 115 2.85 -12.59 -18.34
CA GLN A 115 3.82 -11.50 -18.24
C GLN A 115 3.41 -10.36 -19.18
N GLY A 116 3.71 -9.13 -18.80
CA GLY A 116 3.33 -7.96 -19.56
C GLY A 116 2.82 -6.83 -18.69
N HIS A 117 2.19 -5.88 -19.37
CA HIS A 117 1.81 -4.60 -18.80
C HIS A 117 0.29 -4.48 -18.73
N PHE A 118 -0.21 -4.22 -17.53
CA PHE A 118 -1.62 -4.15 -17.22
C PHE A 118 -1.93 -2.85 -16.51
N TRP A 119 -3.14 -2.34 -16.74
CA TRP A 119 -3.70 -1.31 -15.92
C TRP A 119 -4.77 -1.85 -14.98
N LEU A 120 -4.81 -1.32 -13.77
CA LEU A 120 -5.88 -1.52 -12.80
C LEU A 120 -6.44 -0.16 -12.38
N ASP A 121 -7.73 0.01 -12.56
CA ASP A 121 -8.44 1.22 -12.19
C ASP A 121 -9.16 1.04 -10.85
N GLY A 122 -8.84 1.90 -9.87
CA GLY A 122 -9.38 1.78 -8.52
C GLY A 122 -10.86 2.17 -8.40
N PHE A 123 -11.37 3.03 -9.29
CA PHE A 123 -12.77 3.47 -9.25
C PHE A 123 -13.71 2.44 -9.87
N THR A 124 -13.35 1.92 -11.04
CA THR A 124 -14.15 0.93 -11.78
C THR A 124 -13.84 -0.50 -11.36
N ARG A 125 -12.73 -0.73 -10.66
CA ARG A 125 -12.19 -2.06 -10.29
C ARG A 125 -11.85 -2.94 -11.50
N ASN A 126 -11.69 -2.32 -12.66
CA ASN A 126 -11.41 -2.99 -13.90
C ASN A 126 -9.91 -3.15 -14.13
N LEU A 127 -9.54 -4.28 -14.72
CA LEU A 127 -8.20 -4.63 -15.17
C LEU A 127 -8.20 -4.72 -16.70
N GLY A 128 -7.13 -4.27 -17.36
CA GLY A 128 -6.92 -4.41 -18.80
C GLY A 128 -5.45 -4.35 -19.20
N PHE A 129 -5.15 -4.53 -20.48
CA PHE A 129 -3.78 -4.38 -21.01
C PHE A 129 -3.43 -2.90 -21.19
N GLU A 130 -2.20 -2.51 -20.81
CA GLU A 130 -1.70 -1.16 -21.12
C GLU A 130 -1.78 -0.89 -22.62
N GLY A 131 -2.28 0.29 -23.00
CA GLY A 131 -2.56 0.66 -24.40
C GLY A 131 -3.94 0.27 -24.94
N SER A 132 -4.70 -0.56 -24.22
CA SER A 132 -6.10 -0.90 -24.58
C SER A 132 -7.09 -0.25 -23.60
N PRO A 133 -8.15 0.43 -24.05
CA PRO A 133 -9.20 0.95 -23.17
C PRO A 133 -10.19 -0.14 -22.74
N VAL A 134 -10.14 -1.33 -23.33
CA VAL A 134 -11.11 -2.40 -23.08
C VAL A 134 -10.70 -3.18 -21.83
N PRO A 135 -11.56 -3.25 -20.79
CA PRO A 135 -11.30 -4.07 -19.63
C PRO A 135 -11.36 -5.55 -19.98
N ILE A 136 -10.39 -6.33 -19.52
CA ILE A 136 -10.36 -7.79 -19.67
C ILE A 136 -11.02 -8.49 -18.47
N ALA A 137 -11.06 -7.83 -17.31
CA ALA A 137 -11.67 -8.37 -16.12
C ALA A 137 -12.07 -7.27 -15.12
N ASN A 138 -12.90 -7.65 -14.15
CA ASN A 138 -13.19 -6.86 -12.95
C ASN A 138 -12.69 -7.63 -11.72
N VAL A 139 -11.83 -6.99 -10.92
CA VAL A 139 -11.14 -7.65 -9.79
C VAL A 139 -12.12 -8.05 -8.69
N VAL A 140 -13.09 -7.18 -8.35
CA VAL A 140 -14.09 -7.47 -7.32
C VAL A 140 -14.99 -8.64 -7.74
N ALA A 141 -15.45 -8.64 -9.00
CA ALA A 141 -16.23 -9.75 -9.52
C ALA A 141 -15.44 -11.07 -9.52
N ALA A 142 -14.14 -11.02 -9.77
CA ALA A 142 -13.28 -12.21 -9.71
C ALA A 142 -13.10 -12.72 -8.27
N VAL A 143 -12.88 -11.84 -7.29
CA VAL A 143 -12.80 -12.20 -5.87
C VAL A 143 -14.10 -12.86 -5.41
N GLN A 144 -15.26 -12.24 -5.70
CA GLN A 144 -16.57 -12.79 -5.35
C GLN A 144 -16.82 -14.17 -5.97
N ARG A 145 -16.37 -14.40 -7.22
CA ARG A 145 -16.46 -15.72 -7.88
C ARG A 145 -15.55 -16.75 -7.22
N SER A 146 -14.35 -16.36 -6.82
CA SER A 146 -13.39 -17.27 -6.17
C SER A 146 -13.87 -17.75 -4.79
N GLN A 147 -14.70 -16.97 -4.10
CA GLN A 147 -15.30 -17.36 -2.82
C GLN A 147 -16.39 -18.44 -2.95
N ARG A 148 -17.02 -18.60 -4.14
CA ARG A 148 -18.10 -19.58 -4.37
C ARG A 148 -17.65 -21.03 -4.56
N TYR A 149 -16.36 -21.30 -4.81
CA TYR A 149 -15.86 -22.62 -5.23
C TYR A 149 -14.97 -23.33 -4.21
N GLY A 150 -15.09 -23.01 -2.92
CA GLY A 150 -14.49 -23.81 -1.85
C GLY A 150 -13.09 -23.34 -1.46
N ALA A 151 -13.05 -22.33 -0.60
CA ALA A 151 -12.11 -22.19 0.50
C ALA A 151 -12.64 -21.04 1.36
N GLY A 152 -13.38 -21.37 2.41
CA GLY A 152 -13.68 -20.45 3.50
C GLY A 152 -12.40 -20.09 4.26
N GLY A 153 -11.52 -19.34 3.60
CA GLY A 153 -10.31 -18.80 4.17
C GLY A 153 -10.35 -17.29 3.96
N GLU A 154 -10.52 -16.55 5.05
CA GLU A 154 -10.15 -15.14 5.11
C GLU A 154 -8.73 -15.00 4.52
N TYR A 155 -8.61 -14.26 3.42
CA TYR A 155 -7.29 -14.02 2.81
C TYR A 155 -6.58 -12.94 3.63
N HIS A 156 -5.91 -13.37 4.70
CA HIS A 156 -5.02 -12.51 5.48
C HIS A 156 -3.77 -12.16 4.65
N TRP A 157 -3.62 -10.90 4.25
CA TRP A 157 -2.35 -10.39 3.72
C TRP A 157 -1.38 -10.27 4.89
N ARG A 158 -0.61 -11.33 5.15
CA ARG A 158 0.36 -11.34 6.24
C ARG A 158 1.55 -10.47 5.85
N ASP A 159 1.57 -9.22 6.33
CA ASP A 159 2.68 -8.29 6.19
C ASP A 159 3.63 -8.30 7.41
N GLY A 160 3.44 -9.21 8.37
CA GLY A 160 4.14 -9.11 9.66
C GLY A 160 3.69 -7.91 10.49
N SER A 161 2.97 -6.95 9.89
CA SER A 161 1.79 -6.37 10.52
C SER A 161 0.66 -7.44 10.50
N SER A 162 -0.28 -7.35 11.42
CA SER A 162 -1.53 -8.10 11.43
C SER A 162 -2.57 -7.43 10.51
N ALA A 163 -2.19 -6.99 9.31
CA ALA A 163 -3.14 -6.33 8.41
C ALA A 163 -4.10 -7.37 7.79
N VAL A 164 -5.40 -7.15 7.91
CA VAL A 164 -6.47 -8.01 7.41
C VAL A 164 -7.25 -7.25 6.35
N VAL A 165 -7.09 -7.62 5.09
CA VAL A 165 -8.00 -7.16 4.02
C VAL A 165 -9.00 -8.27 3.75
N SER A 166 -10.28 -8.01 3.98
CA SER A 166 -11.37 -8.94 3.71
C SER A 166 -12.44 -8.26 2.87
N SER A 167 -13.20 -9.04 2.12
CA SER A 167 -14.27 -8.51 1.29
C SER A 167 -15.48 -9.45 1.32
N GLU A 168 -16.62 -8.91 1.74
CA GLU A 168 -17.91 -9.59 1.77
C GLU A 168 -18.95 -8.73 1.03
N GLY A 169 -19.61 -9.28 0.01
CA GLY A 169 -20.59 -8.53 -0.78
C GLY A 169 -19.98 -7.30 -1.49
N ASN A 170 -20.57 -6.11 -1.27
CA ASN A 170 -20.05 -4.82 -1.74
C ASN A 170 -19.07 -4.17 -0.74
N CYS A 171 -18.79 -4.85 0.37
CA CYS A 171 -17.89 -4.38 1.40
C CYS A 171 -16.49 -4.94 1.14
N THR A 172 -15.49 -4.07 1.05
CA THR A 172 -14.08 -4.43 1.18
C THR A 172 -13.55 -3.66 2.39
N PHE A 173 -13.06 -4.39 3.40
CA PHE A 173 -12.42 -3.80 4.56
C PHE A 173 -10.93 -4.14 4.62
N ALA A 174 -10.11 -3.17 5.01
CA ALA A 174 -8.69 -3.33 5.28
C ALA A 174 -8.40 -2.86 6.71
N ALA A 175 -8.18 -3.79 7.64
CA ALA A 175 -7.65 -3.54 8.95
C ALA A 175 -6.12 -3.57 8.87
N ILE A 176 -5.44 -2.59 9.46
CA ILE A 176 -3.98 -2.60 9.63
C ILE A 176 -3.73 -2.40 11.12
N PRO A 177 -2.80 -3.13 11.76
CA PRO A 177 -2.58 -2.96 13.20
C PRO A 177 -2.09 -1.55 13.47
N GLY A 178 -2.77 -0.88 14.40
CA GLY A 178 -2.49 0.52 14.74
C GLY A 178 -3.17 1.54 13.82
N ALA A 179 -3.96 1.11 12.83
CA ALA A 179 -4.82 1.98 12.03
C ALA A 179 -6.30 1.56 12.13
N PRO A 180 -7.26 2.48 11.93
CA PRO A 180 -8.67 2.14 11.83
C PRO A 180 -8.92 1.22 10.63
N VAL A 181 -9.97 0.41 10.73
CA VAL A 181 -10.43 -0.43 9.63
C VAL A 181 -10.99 0.46 8.53
N TYR A 182 -10.43 0.36 7.31
CA TYR A 182 -10.91 1.08 6.14
C TYR A 182 -11.96 0.27 5.40
N SER A 183 -13.17 0.78 5.25
CA SER A 183 -14.26 0.12 4.51
C SER A 183 -14.66 0.90 3.25
N THR A 184 -15.08 0.20 2.20
CA THR A 184 -15.81 0.81 1.08
C THR A 184 -17.26 1.13 1.49
N PRO A 185 -17.95 2.07 0.81
CA PRO A 185 -19.38 2.29 1.03
C PRO A 185 -20.18 1.00 0.84
N GLY A 186 -21.10 0.69 1.77
CA GLY A 186 -21.86 -0.57 1.82
C GLY A 186 -21.35 -1.60 2.84
N CYS A 187 -20.46 -1.20 3.74
CA CYS A 187 -20.11 -1.93 4.95
C CYS A 187 -20.94 -1.37 6.12
N ASP A 188 -22.16 -1.88 6.29
CA ASP A 188 -23.03 -1.59 7.44
C ASP A 188 -22.87 -2.66 8.52
#